data_AF-A0A6J4TL54-F1
#
_entry.id   AF-A0A6J4TL54-F1
#
_cell.length_a   1.000
_cell.length_b   1.000
_cell.length_c   1.000
_cell.angle_alpha   90.00
_cell.angle_beta   90.00
_cell.angle_gamma   90.00
#
_symmetry.space_group_name_H-M   'P 1'
#
loop_
_entity.id
_entity.type
_entity.pdbx_description
1 polymer ?
#
loop_
_entity_poly.entity_id
_entity_poly.type
_entity_poly.pdbx_seq_one_letter_code
_entity_poly.pdbx_strand_id
1 'polypeptide(L)'
;MNITLHRALVVCVLAGALALAVALLVLPKAASAAPPEPVDFPPETLGPEYCGFPVLYEVSGKTKVIDLPNGDTLFKNPGGRVTLTNLETDEQVSYVVAGTGRLTELEGGELLVVSTGRTVLNNPSIGILVPIGRFTFVIDEEGNFSQPTGNGRLIDACARLA
;
A
#
# COMPACT_ATOMS: atom_id res chain seq x y z
N MET A 1 -35.67 -76.72 11.86
CA MET A 1 -34.45 -77.10 11.12
C MET A 1 -34.59 -76.61 9.69
N ASN A 2 -34.04 -75.43 9.38
CA ASN A 2 -33.30 -75.13 8.15
C ASN A 2 -33.09 -73.62 7.95
N ILE A 3 -31.81 -73.26 7.97
CA ILE A 3 -31.11 -72.46 6.95
C ILE A 3 -31.73 -71.09 6.63
N THR A 4 -31.49 -70.12 7.52
CA THR A 4 -31.53 -68.68 7.19
C THR A 4 -30.28 -67.95 7.68
N LEU A 5 -29.20 -68.69 7.93
CA LEU A 5 -28.06 -68.24 8.73
C LEU A 5 -26.77 -68.09 7.92
N HIS A 6 -26.80 -67.67 6.65
CA HIS A 6 -25.56 -67.46 5.86
C HIS A 6 -25.54 -66.16 5.03
N ARG A 7 -26.52 -65.26 5.18
CA ARG A 7 -26.55 -63.97 4.45
C ARG A 7 -26.46 -62.72 5.35
N ALA A 8 -26.30 -62.89 6.65
CA ALA A 8 -26.22 -61.79 7.62
C ALA A 8 -24.79 -61.52 8.16
N LEU A 9 -23.79 -62.26 7.70
CA LEU A 9 -22.44 -62.25 8.29
C LEU A 9 -21.35 -61.55 7.46
N VAL A 10 -21.71 -60.82 6.41
CA VAL A 10 -20.76 -60.02 5.60
C VAL A 10 -20.86 -58.51 5.87
N VAL A 11 -21.83 -58.06 6.66
CA VAL A 11 -22.11 -56.61 6.84
C VAL A 11 -21.57 -56.04 8.17
N CYS A 12 -21.00 -56.86 9.08
CA CYS A 12 -20.69 -56.41 10.44
C CYS A 12 -19.20 -56.29 10.82
N VAL A 13 -18.23 -56.27 9.88
CA VAL A 13 -16.80 -56.14 10.24
C VAL A 13 -16.13 -54.84 9.74
N LEU A 14 -16.86 -53.92 9.09
CA LEU A 14 -16.28 -52.67 8.57
C LEU A 14 -16.83 -51.40 9.25
N ALA A 15 -17.20 -51.47 10.54
CA ALA A 15 -17.81 -50.34 11.25
C ALA A 15 -17.01 -49.84 12.48
N GLY A 16 -15.75 -50.24 12.65
CA GLY A 16 -15.04 -49.97 13.90
C GLY A 16 -13.53 -49.86 13.79
N ALA A 17 -13.00 -49.00 12.92
CA ALA A 17 -11.63 -48.51 13.07
C ALA A 17 -11.45 -47.19 12.31
N LEU A 18 -10.74 -46.25 12.95
CA LEU A 18 -10.15 -45.04 12.38
C LEU A 18 -11.00 -43.75 12.32
N ALA A 19 -11.67 -43.43 13.42
CA ALA A 19 -11.88 -42.04 13.81
C ALA A 19 -10.67 -41.56 14.63
N LEU A 20 -9.61 -41.05 13.97
CA LEU A 20 -8.59 -40.14 14.53
C LEU A 20 -7.52 -39.88 13.45
N ALA A 21 -7.55 -38.70 12.81
CA ALA A 21 -6.41 -38.00 12.18
C ALA A 21 -6.86 -37.09 11.01
N VAL A 22 -7.63 -36.03 11.29
CA VAL A 22 -7.75 -34.89 10.36
C VAL A 22 -7.71 -33.59 11.17
N ALA A 23 -6.66 -33.39 11.94
CA ALA A 23 -6.39 -32.13 12.62
C ALA A 23 -4.90 -32.06 12.89
N LEU A 24 -4.12 -31.62 11.91
CA LEU A 24 -2.73 -31.13 12.00
C LEU A 24 -2.25 -31.07 10.55
N LEU A 25 -2.10 -29.85 10.01
CA LEU A 25 -1.21 -29.44 8.89
C LEU A 25 -1.66 -28.14 8.20
N VAL A 26 -2.50 -27.32 8.83
CA VAL A 26 -2.51 -25.88 8.50
C VAL A 26 -1.32 -25.24 9.23
N LEU A 27 -0.11 -25.48 8.72
CA LEU A 27 1.05 -24.69 9.13
C LEU A 27 0.76 -23.24 8.71
N PRO A 28 0.83 -22.25 9.62
CA PRO A 28 0.78 -20.86 9.19
C PRO A 28 1.97 -20.66 8.26
N LYS A 29 1.70 -20.39 6.98
CA LYS A 29 2.72 -19.95 6.04
C LYS A 29 3.29 -18.68 6.66
N ALA A 30 4.48 -18.77 7.23
CA ALA A 30 5.24 -17.59 7.61
C ALA A 30 5.46 -16.81 6.31
N ALA A 31 4.62 -15.80 6.08
CA ALA A 31 4.81 -14.86 5.00
C ALA A 31 6.06 -14.06 5.34
N SER A 32 7.22 -14.56 4.92
CA SER A 32 8.44 -13.78 4.94
C SER A 32 8.26 -12.67 3.92
N ALA A 33 8.07 -11.44 4.39
CA ALA A 33 7.96 -10.29 3.50
C ALA A 33 9.27 -10.14 2.74
N ALA A 34 9.23 -10.19 1.41
CA ALA A 34 10.44 -10.04 0.58
C ALA A 34 11.14 -8.70 0.88
N PRO A 35 12.46 -8.58 0.69
CA PRO A 35 13.18 -7.32 0.90
C PRO A 35 12.60 -6.14 0.06
N PRO A 36 12.82 -4.87 0.46
CA PRO A 36 12.50 -3.71 -0.36
C PRO A 36 13.30 -3.70 -1.66
N GLU A 37 12.64 -3.36 -2.75
CA GLU A 37 13.22 -3.34 -4.10
C GLU A 37 13.60 -1.91 -4.49
N PRO A 38 14.63 -1.71 -5.35
CA PRO A 38 14.93 -0.42 -5.92
C PRO A 38 13.71 0.19 -6.64
N VAL A 39 13.55 1.50 -6.50
CA VAL A 39 12.61 2.29 -7.30
C VAL A 39 13.10 2.25 -8.76
N ASP A 40 12.32 1.66 -9.65
CA ASP A 40 12.52 1.69 -11.11
C ASP A 40 11.38 2.46 -11.78
N PHE A 41 11.26 3.73 -11.39
CA PHE A 41 10.27 4.65 -11.96
C PHE A 41 11.03 5.65 -12.84
N PRO A 42 10.70 5.77 -14.13
CA PRO A 42 11.29 6.79 -14.96
C PRO A 42 10.90 8.19 -14.44
N PRO A 43 11.72 9.21 -14.68
CA PRO A 43 11.32 10.60 -14.41
C PRO A 43 9.99 10.92 -15.10
N GLU A 44 9.11 11.60 -14.37
CA GLU A 44 7.80 12.02 -14.86
C GLU A 44 7.75 13.54 -14.95
N THR A 45 7.11 14.08 -15.99
CA THR A 45 6.80 15.51 -16.05
C THR A 45 5.37 15.73 -15.61
N LEU A 46 5.20 16.37 -14.46
CA LEU A 46 3.92 16.84 -13.96
C LEU A 46 3.54 18.12 -14.71
N GLY A 47 2.31 18.20 -15.20
CA GLY A 47 1.84 19.35 -15.96
C GLY A 47 1.63 20.61 -15.12
N PRO A 48 1.32 21.75 -15.76
CA PRO A 48 1.11 23.02 -15.06
C PRO A 48 -0.09 23.00 -14.10
N GLU A 49 -0.98 22.02 -14.18
CA GLU A 49 -2.09 21.84 -13.24
C GLU A 49 -1.64 21.58 -11.79
N TYR A 50 -0.37 21.22 -11.55
CA TYR A 50 0.16 20.98 -10.21
C TYR A 50 0.68 22.26 -9.52
N CYS A 51 1.44 23.08 -10.24
CA CYS A 51 2.15 24.25 -9.67
C CYS A 51 1.97 25.57 -10.46
N GLY A 52 1.25 25.55 -11.57
CA GLY A 52 1.17 26.65 -12.55
C GLY A 52 2.26 26.61 -13.62
N PHE A 53 3.26 25.73 -13.47
CA PHE A 53 4.37 25.47 -14.38
C PHE A 53 4.70 23.97 -14.40
N PRO A 54 5.31 23.44 -15.47
CA PRO A 54 5.69 22.03 -15.56
C PRO A 54 6.83 21.68 -14.59
N VAL A 55 6.70 20.54 -13.90
CA VAL A 55 7.67 20.06 -12.89
C VAL A 55 8.19 18.68 -13.27
N LEU A 56 9.51 18.53 -13.39
CA LEU A 56 10.14 17.21 -13.46
C LEU A 56 10.18 16.58 -12.07
N TYR A 57 9.55 15.42 -11.95
CA TYR A 57 9.41 14.62 -10.74
C TYR A 57 10.29 13.37 -10.84
N GLU A 58 11.30 13.29 -9.99
CA GLU A 58 12.26 12.18 -9.97
C GLU A 58 12.24 11.49 -8.62
N VAL A 59 12.08 10.16 -8.64
CA VAL A 59 12.12 9.32 -7.43
C VAL A 59 13.31 8.40 -7.49
N SER A 60 13.99 8.24 -6.36
CA SER A 60 15.04 7.24 -6.17
C SER A 60 14.94 6.59 -4.80
N GLY A 61 15.67 5.50 -4.60
CA GLY A 61 15.70 4.75 -3.34
C GLY A 61 15.07 3.38 -3.50
N LYS A 62 14.31 2.95 -2.49
CA LYS A 62 13.63 1.66 -2.48
C LYS A 62 12.18 1.81 -2.04
N THR A 63 11.32 0.94 -2.53
CA THR A 63 9.92 0.86 -2.11
C THR A 63 9.60 -0.57 -1.69
N LYS A 64 8.74 -0.67 -0.67
CA LYS A 64 8.11 -1.92 -0.28
C LYS A 64 6.61 -1.72 -0.15
N VAL A 65 5.86 -2.52 -0.90
CA VAL A 65 4.41 -2.66 -0.76
C VAL A 65 4.14 -3.92 0.07
N ILE A 66 3.24 -3.82 1.03
CA ILE A 66 2.86 -4.90 1.94
C ILE A 66 1.35 -4.92 2.06
N ASP A 67 0.73 -6.01 1.61
CA ASP A 67 -0.68 -6.27 1.87
C ASP A 67 -0.84 -6.81 3.29
N LEU A 68 -1.71 -6.16 4.07
CA LEU A 68 -1.96 -6.49 5.47
C LEU A 68 -3.12 -7.49 5.58
N PRO A 69 -3.16 -8.33 6.63
CA PRO A 69 -4.22 -9.33 6.80
C PRO A 69 -5.65 -8.77 6.86
N ASN A 70 -5.79 -7.48 7.16
CA ASN A 70 -7.07 -6.80 7.23
C ASN A 70 -7.50 -6.16 5.89
N GLY A 71 -6.79 -6.41 4.80
CA GLY A 71 -7.08 -5.87 3.46
C GLY A 71 -6.37 -4.56 3.12
N ASP A 72 -5.76 -3.89 4.11
CA ASP A 72 -5.05 -2.64 3.87
C ASP A 72 -3.72 -2.85 3.14
N THR A 73 -3.29 -1.82 2.39
CA THR A 73 -1.96 -1.80 1.77
C THR A 73 -1.04 -0.82 2.50
N LEU A 74 0.18 -1.25 2.81
CA LEU A 74 1.21 -0.42 3.43
C LEU A 74 2.38 -0.19 2.47
N PHE A 75 2.73 1.07 2.27
CA PHE A 75 3.87 1.53 1.49
C PHE A 75 4.97 2.00 2.43
N LYS A 76 6.21 1.55 2.19
CA LYS A 76 7.40 2.00 2.90
C LYS A 76 8.49 2.35 1.89
N ASN A 77 9.11 3.51 2.07
CA ASN A 77 10.11 4.01 1.11
C ASN A 77 11.49 4.19 1.78
N PRO A 78 12.18 3.10 2.17
CA PRO A 78 13.46 3.20 2.85
C PRO A 78 14.51 3.84 1.93
N GLY A 79 15.14 4.91 2.43
CA GLY A 79 16.11 5.69 1.65
C GLY A 79 15.50 6.42 0.45
N GLY A 80 14.16 6.58 0.41
CA GLY A 80 13.48 7.29 -0.65
C GLY A 80 13.94 8.74 -0.76
N ARG A 81 14.09 9.22 -1.98
CA ARG A 81 14.34 10.64 -2.29
C ARG A 81 13.47 11.05 -3.46
N VAL A 82 12.84 12.20 -3.33
CA VAL A 82 12.12 12.89 -4.40
C VAL A 82 12.88 14.16 -4.73
N THR A 83 13.17 14.37 -6.01
CA THR A 83 13.69 15.62 -6.55
C THR A 83 12.63 16.23 -7.46
N LEU A 84 12.36 17.51 -7.27
CA LEU A 84 11.43 18.29 -8.07
C LEU A 84 12.21 19.40 -8.76
N THR A 85 12.04 19.56 -10.06
CA THR A 85 12.69 20.61 -10.84
C THR A 85 11.64 21.40 -11.61
N ASN A 86 11.62 22.73 -11.46
CA ASN A 86 10.83 23.60 -12.32
C ASN A 86 11.48 23.64 -13.70
N LEU A 87 10.76 23.20 -14.73
CA LEU A 87 11.30 23.11 -16.10
C LEU A 87 11.38 24.45 -16.84
N GLU A 88 10.84 25.52 -16.26
CA GLU A 88 10.94 26.88 -16.81
C GLU A 88 12.14 27.66 -16.24
N THR A 89 12.52 27.39 -15.00
CA THR A 89 13.55 28.16 -14.27
C THR A 89 14.79 27.35 -13.88
N ASP A 90 14.75 26.03 -14.06
CA ASP A 90 15.75 25.07 -13.55
C ASP A 90 15.92 25.06 -12.02
N GLU A 91 15.02 25.70 -11.26
CA GLU A 91 15.04 25.64 -9.79
C GLU A 91 14.71 24.23 -9.31
N GLN A 92 15.46 23.75 -8.31
CA GLN A 92 15.36 22.38 -7.83
C GLN A 92 15.28 22.29 -6.30
N VAL A 93 14.40 21.42 -5.83
CA VAL A 93 14.32 21.02 -4.42
C VAL A 93 14.33 19.50 -4.29
N SER A 94 15.03 18.98 -3.28
CA SER A 94 15.08 17.55 -3.00
C SER A 94 14.68 17.23 -1.57
N TYR A 95 13.86 16.19 -1.40
CA TYR A 95 13.37 15.71 -0.12
C TYR A 95 13.74 14.25 0.09
N VAL A 96 14.34 13.95 1.25
CA VAL A 96 14.46 12.56 1.73
C VAL A 96 13.10 12.12 2.28
N VAL A 97 12.46 11.14 1.64
CA VAL A 97 11.09 10.68 1.93
C VAL A 97 11.07 9.30 2.58
N ALA A 98 11.56 9.21 3.81
CA ALA A 98 11.55 7.97 4.60
C ALA A 98 10.20 7.70 5.30
N GLY A 99 9.11 8.27 4.82
CA GLY A 99 7.77 8.08 5.36
C GLY A 99 7.11 6.77 4.96
N THR A 100 5.88 6.57 5.45
CA THR A 100 5.02 5.41 5.15
C THR A 100 3.62 5.87 4.83
N GLY A 101 2.95 5.19 3.89
CA GLY A 101 1.52 5.39 3.60
C GLY A 101 0.75 4.11 3.92
N ARG A 102 -0.38 4.22 4.61
CA ARG A 102 -1.35 3.13 4.75
C ARG A 102 -2.60 3.50 3.97
N LEU A 103 -3.04 2.60 3.11
CA LEU A 103 -4.23 2.73 2.28
C LEU A 103 -5.27 1.73 2.80
N THR A 104 -6.47 2.23 3.05
CA THR A 104 -7.64 1.46 3.48
C THR A 104 -8.78 1.77 2.53
N GLU A 105 -9.30 0.75 1.85
CA GLU A 105 -10.51 0.88 1.04
C GLU A 105 -11.74 1.05 1.94
N LEU A 106 -12.56 2.05 1.63
CA LEU A 106 -13.81 2.33 2.35
C LEU A 106 -15.00 1.64 1.66
N GLU A 107 -16.14 1.52 2.36
CA GLU A 107 -17.34 0.84 1.84
C GLU A 107 -17.93 1.47 0.54
N GLY A 108 -17.43 2.64 0.13
CA GLY A 108 -17.81 3.35 -1.09
C GLY A 108 -16.72 3.43 -2.17
N GLY A 109 -15.70 2.57 -2.15
CA GLY A 109 -14.64 2.54 -3.17
C GLY A 109 -13.55 3.61 -3.02
N GLU A 110 -13.79 4.64 -2.21
CA GLU A 110 -12.79 5.63 -1.81
C GLU A 110 -11.63 4.99 -1.03
N LEU A 111 -10.46 5.60 -1.09
CA LEU A 111 -9.28 5.17 -0.33
C LEU A 111 -8.96 6.16 0.78
N LEU A 112 -9.04 5.71 2.03
CA LEU A 112 -8.48 6.44 3.16
C LEU A 112 -6.97 6.24 3.20
N VAL A 113 -6.23 7.34 3.12
CA VAL A 113 -4.77 7.34 3.20
C VAL A 113 -4.32 7.95 4.52
N VAL A 114 -3.44 7.23 5.21
CA VAL A 114 -2.71 7.72 6.38
C VAL A 114 -1.22 7.77 6.05
N SER A 115 -0.71 8.98 5.83
CA SER A 115 0.72 9.23 5.66
C SER A 115 1.37 9.52 7.01
N THR A 116 2.55 8.93 7.25
CA THR A 116 3.36 9.16 8.45
C THR A 116 4.83 9.38 8.08
N GLY A 117 5.51 10.28 8.79
CA GLY A 117 6.88 10.68 8.50
C GLY A 117 6.93 11.80 7.46
N ARG A 118 8.01 11.85 6.67
CA ARG A 118 8.14 12.78 5.53
C ARG A 118 7.81 12.04 4.24
N THR A 119 6.79 12.50 3.51
CA THR A 119 6.44 11.99 2.17
C THR A 119 6.31 13.16 1.20
N VAL A 120 6.20 12.89 -0.10
CA VAL A 120 5.71 13.84 -1.09
C VAL A 120 4.38 13.33 -1.59
N LEU A 121 3.38 14.22 -1.65
CA LEU A 121 2.07 13.98 -2.22
C LEU A 121 1.93 14.91 -3.43
N ASN A 122 1.51 14.37 -4.56
CA ASN A 122 1.26 15.14 -5.77
C ASN A 122 -0.09 14.72 -6.36
N ASN A 123 -0.99 15.67 -6.55
CA ASN A 123 -2.24 15.49 -7.29
C ASN A 123 -2.75 16.87 -7.74
N PRO A 124 -3.35 17.02 -8.94
CA PRO A 124 -3.84 18.33 -9.40
C PRO A 124 -4.81 19.03 -8.44
N SER A 125 -5.57 18.27 -7.64
CA SER A 125 -6.51 18.82 -6.64
C SER A 125 -5.84 19.47 -5.42
N ILE A 126 -4.57 19.14 -5.12
CA ILE A 126 -3.84 19.66 -3.95
C ILE A 126 -2.47 20.28 -4.30
N GLY A 127 -2.05 20.20 -5.56
CA GLY A 127 -0.69 20.54 -6.00
C GLY A 127 0.35 19.54 -5.52
N ILE A 128 1.56 20.02 -5.18
CA ILE A 128 2.64 19.21 -4.61
C ILE A 128 2.89 19.60 -3.16
N LEU A 129 2.53 18.71 -2.24
CA LEU A 129 2.67 18.92 -0.79
C LEU A 129 3.69 17.95 -0.19
N VAL A 130 4.50 18.44 0.74
CA VAL A 130 5.48 17.63 1.49
C VAL A 130 5.09 17.60 2.96
N PRO A 131 4.19 16.69 3.38
CA PRO A 131 3.86 16.50 4.78
C PRO A 131 5.05 15.94 5.56
N ILE A 132 5.21 16.43 6.79
CA ILE A 132 6.16 15.95 7.79
C ILE A 132 5.39 15.77 9.10
N GLY A 133 5.06 14.54 9.45
CA GLY A 133 4.25 14.24 10.62
C GLY A 133 3.29 13.10 10.34
N ARG A 134 2.05 13.21 10.82
CA ARG A 134 0.98 12.25 10.51
C ARG A 134 -0.19 13.00 9.92
N PHE A 135 -0.54 12.65 8.68
CA PHE A 135 -1.62 13.27 7.93
C PHE A 135 -2.56 12.20 7.37
N THR A 136 -3.83 12.56 7.27
CA THR A 136 -4.89 11.74 6.72
C THR A 136 -5.60 12.51 5.62
N PHE A 137 -5.87 11.83 4.52
CA PHE A 137 -6.65 12.33 3.40
C PHE A 137 -7.39 11.17 2.73
N VAL A 138 -8.40 11.48 1.94
CA VAL A 138 -9.14 10.54 1.12
C VAL A 138 -8.75 10.75 -0.34
N ILE A 139 -8.68 9.64 -1.08
CA ILE A 139 -8.67 9.63 -2.54
C ILE A 139 -10.06 9.18 -2.98
N ASP A 140 -10.77 10.03 -3.73
CA ASP A 140 -12.10 9.72 -4.25
C ASP A 140 -12.04 8.74 -5.44
N GLU A 141 -13.19 8.34 -5.98
CA GLU A 141 -13.28 7.40 -7.11
C GLU A 141 -12.66 7.97 -8.40
N GLU A 142 -12.63 9.30 -8.54
CA GLU A 142 -12.00 10.02 -9.64
C GLU A 142 -10.48 10.20 -9.46
N GLY A 143 -9.94 9.82 -8.30
CA GLY A 143 -8.52 9.94 -7.97
C GLY A 143 -8.10 11.31 -7.43
N ASN A 144 -9.03 12.20 -7.09
CA ASN A 144 -8.71 13.47 -6.45
C ASN A 144 -8.42 13.27 -4.96
N PHE A 145 -7.55 14.12 -4.44
CA PHE A 145 -7.13 14.07 -3.05
C PHE A 145 -7.87 15.15 -2.27
N SER A 146 -8.49 14.78 -1.16
CA SER A 146 -8.90 15.78 -0.17
C SER A 146 -7.67 16.48 0.43
N GLN A 147 -7.82 17.69 0.95
CA GLN A 147 -6.74 18.37 1.65
C GLN A 147 -6.25 17.54 2.85
N PRO A 148 -4.93 17.27 2.97
CA PRO A 148 -4.39 16.50 4.09
C PRO A 148 -4.63 17.19 5.44
N THR A 149 -5.24 16.46 6.38
CA THR A 149 -5.49 16.92 7.75
C THR A 149 -4.65 16.12 8.74
N GLY A 150 -4.10 16.76 9.77
CA GLY A 150 -3.29 16.04 10.75
C GLY A 150 -2.34 16.92 11.56
N ASN A 151 -1.37 16.24 12.17
CA ASN A 151 -0.39 16.86 13.06
C ASN A 151 0.99 16.84 12.42
N GLY A 152 1.62 18.01 12.35
CA GLY A 152 2.96 18.16 11.79
C GLY A 152 3.09 19.44 10.97
N ARG A 153 3.94 19.39 9.95
CA ARG A 153 4.17 20.50 9.02
C ARG A 153 3.82 20.08 7.60
N LEU A 154 3.04 20.88 6.90
CA LEU A 154 2.87 20.81 5.45
C LEU A 154 3.78 21.85 4.80
N ILE A 155 4.54 21.44 3.80
CA ILE A 155 5.30 22.35 2.94
C ILE A 155 4.63 22.33 1.57
N ASP A 156 4.29 23.50 1.07
CA ASP A 156 3.97 23.71 -0.34
C ASP A 156 5.28 23.69 -1.14
N ALA A 157 5.46 22.68 -1.99
CA ALA A 157 6.66 22.57 -2.81
C ALA A 157 6.62 23.47 -4.04
N CYS A 158 5.44 23.79 -4.55
CA CYS A 158 5.28 24.71 -5.68
C CYS A 158 5.79 26.10 -5.30
N ALA A 159 5.46 26.57 -4.09
CA ALA A 159 5.99 27.84 -3.55
C ALA A 159 7.51 27.84 -3.31
N ARG A 160 8.18 26.69 -3.37
CA ARG A 160 9.65 26.57 -3.23
C ARG A 160 10.37 26.47 -4.57
N LEU A 161 9.61 26.39 -5.65
CA LEU A 161 10.07 26.21 -7.03
C LEU A 161 9.72 27.42 -7.91
N ALA A 162 9.11 28.46 -7.31
CA ALA A 162 8.50 29.61 -7.99
C ALA A 162 9.31 30.88 -7.77
#